data_AF-A0A1Y4W0Q9-F1
#
_entry.id   AF-A0A1Y4W0Q9-F1
#
_cell.length_a   1.000
_cell.length_b   1.000
_cell.length_c   1.000
_cell.angle_alpha   90.00
_cell.angle_beta   90.00
_cell.angle_gamma   90.00
#
_symmetry.space_group_name_H-M   'P 1'
#
loop_
_entity.id
_entity.type
_entity.pdbx_description
1 polymer ?
#
loop_
_entity_poly.entity_id
_entity_poly.type
_entity_poly.pdbx_seq_one_letter_code
_entity_poly.pdbx_strand_id
1 'polypeptide(L)'
;MIMSWDKKMDYIYKNKDEVKCVGTIRSIETFAYYSFDIVINNRSEWCRLIENELDWEICFVMRDMTIGLAHPTDIFWNTEAIYEVFEDLDISLRIAYGIKSVFENYNKKIAS
;
A
#
# COMPACT_ATOMS: atom_id res chain seq x y z
N MET A 1 8.08 -11.87 -1.59
CA MET A 1 8.55 -12.60 -2.81
C MET A 1 7.89 -11.93 -4.01
N ILE A 2 8.61 -11.01 -4.67
CA ILE A 2 8.15 -10.39 -5.90
C ILE A 2 8.39 -11.41 -7.02
N MET A 3 7.32 -11.93 -7.61
CA MET A 3 7.45 -12.64 -8.88
C MET A 3 7.28 -11.58 -9.98
N SER A 4 8.39 -11.00 -10.44
CA SER A 4 8.38 -10.24 -11.68
C SER A 4 8.37 -11.23 -12.85
N TRP A 5 7.27 -11.25 -13.60
CA TRP A 5 7.19 -12.04 -14.83
C TRP A 5 7.53 -11.12 -16.00
N ASP A 6 8.73 -11.26 -16.58
CA ASP A 6 9.11 -10.66 -17.88
C ASP A 6 8.36 -11.29 -19.08
N LYS A 7 7.18 -11.86 -18.84
CA LYS A 7 6.38 -12.56 -19.83
C LYS A 7 5.33 -11.61 -20.38
N LYS A 8 5.54 -11.14 -21.61
CA LYS A 8 4.51 -10.45 -22.38
C LYS A 8 3.27 -11.34 -22.45
N MET A 9 2.13 -10.81 -22.01
CA MET A 9 0.85 -11.51 -22.04
C MET A 9 -0.12 -10.75 -22.95
N ASP A 10 -0.56 -11.40 -24.02
CA ASP A 10 -1.57 -10.84 -24.90
C ASP A 10 -2.98 -11.13 -24.37
N TYR A 11 -3.89 -10.17 -24.51
CA TYR A 11 -5.31 -10.31 -24.21
C TYR A 11 -6.17 -9.89 -25.40
N ILE A 12 -7.34 -10.49 -25.52
CA ILE A 12 -8.28 -10.24 -26.62
C ILE A 12 -9.36 -9.27 -26.12
N TYR A 13 -9.67 -8.24 -26.90
CA TYR A 13 -10.79 -7.34 -26.64
C TYR A 13 -11.54 -7.02 -27.94
N LYS A 14 -12.74 -6.44 -27.83
CA LYS A 14 -13.46 -5.85 -28.97
C LYS A 14 -13.38 -4.33 -28.88
N ASN A 15 -13.06 -3.67 -29.99
CA ASN A 15 -13.12 -2.20 -30.03
C ASN A 15 -14.59 -1.72 -30.14
N LYS A 16 -14.78 -0.39 -30.20
CA LYS A 16 -16.11 0.24 -30.31
C LYS A 16 -16.93 -0.19 -31.54
N ASP A 17 -16.26 -0.71 -32.57
CA ASP A 17 -16.85 -1.16 -33.83
C ASP A 17 -17.02 -2.70 -33.86
N GLU A 18 -16.94 -3.34 -32.69
CA GLU A 18 -17.00 -4.80 -32.47
C GLU A 18 -15.90 -5.64 -33.14
N VAL A 19 -14.85 -5.01 -33.64
CA VAL A 19 -13.71 -5.69 -34.25
C VAL A 19 -12.83 -6.32 -33.16
N LYS A 20 -12.46 -7.59 -33.36
CA LYS A 20 -11.56 -8.33 -32.47
C LYS A 20 -10.14 -7.76 -32.57
N CYS A 21 -9.59 -7.34 -31.44
CA CYS A 21 -8.24 -6.77 -31.32
C CYS A 21 -7.41 -7.55 -30.29
N VAL A 22 -6.10 -7.34 -30.33
CA VAL A 22 -5.14 -7.89 -29.36
C VAL A 22 -4.47 -6.72 -28.63
N GLY A 23 -4.53 -6.73 -27.30
CA GLY A 23 -3.75 -5.86 -26.43
C GLY A 23 -2.60 -6.64 -25.79
N THR A 24 -1.55 -5.95 -25.38
CA THR A 24 -0.37 -6.58 -24.75
C THR A 24 -0.14 -5.99 -23.37
N ILE A 25 -0.13 -6.85 -22.35
CA ILE A 25 0.35 -6.55 -21.01
C ILE A 25 1.87 -6.68 -21.03
N ARG A 26 2.56 -5.61 -20.64
CA ARG A 26 4.03 -5.52 -20.71
C ARG A 26 4.73 -5.99 -19.44
N SER A 27 4.08 -5.85 -18.29
CA SER A 27 4.58 -6.28 -16.98
C SER A 27 3.40 -6.57 -16.06
N ILE A 28 3.65 -7.42 -15.06
CA ILE A 28 2.75 -7.65 -13.94
C ILE A 28 3.58 -7.71 -12.67
N GLU A 29 3.14 -6.98 -11.66
CA GLU A 29 3.73 -7.01 -10.32
C GLU A 29 2.63 -7.37 -9.33
N THR A 30 2.95 -8.23 -8.38
CA THR A 30 2.03 -8.67 -7.33
C THR A 30 2.69 -8.45 -5.98
N PHE A 31 2.02 -7.69 -5.11
CA PHE A 31 2.48 -7.38 -3.77
C PHE A 31 1.54 -8.00 -2.73
N ALA A 32 2.11 -8.56 -1.67
CA ALA A 32 1.36 -8.85 -0.47
C ALA A 32 1.25 -7.56 0.35
N TYR A 33 0.07 -7.26 0.88
CA TYR A 33 -0.16 -6.06 1.68
C TYR A 33 -1.15 -6.32 2.81
N TYR A 34 -1.03 -5.53 3.87
CA TYR A 34 -2.00 -5.47 4.96
C TYR A 34 -3.09 -4.49 4.60
N SER A 35 -4.35 -4.94 4.53
CA SER A 35 -5.51 -4.07 4.30
C SER A 35 -6.20 -3.77 5.63
N PHE A 36 -6.38 -2.49 5.96
CA PHE A 36 -6.99 -2.07 7.22
C PHE A 36 -7.56 -0.66 7.15
N ASP A 37 -8.39 -0.28 8.12
CA ASP A 37 -8.93 1.06 8.27
C ASP A 37 -8.25 1.80 9.44
N ILE A 38 -7.94 3.07 9.27
CA ILE A 38 -7.56 3.99 10.37
C ILE A 38 -8.65 5.04 10.52
N VAL A 39 -9.10 5.28 11.76
CA VAL A 39 -10.05 6.36 12.05
C VAL A 39 -9.29 7.65 12.39
N ILE A 40 -9.40 8.64 11.51
CA ILE A 40 -8.82 9.98 11.65
C ILE A 40 -9.95 11.00 11.61
N ASN A 41 -10.09 11.86 12.63
CA ASN A 41 -11.13 12.89 12.69
C ASN A 41 -12.54 12.37 12.37
N ASN A 42 -12.90 11.21 12.95
CA ASN A 42 -14.16 10.50 12.74
C ASN A 42 -14.43 10.06 11.29
N ARG A 43 -13.40 9.99 10.45
CA ARG A 43 -13.47 9.42 9.11
C ARG A 43 -12.61 8.16 9.05
N SER A 44 -13.15 7.11 8.43
CA SER A 44 -12.40 5.90 8.13
C SER A 44 -11.58 6.14 6.88
N GLU A 45 -10.27 5.95 7.01
CA GLU A 45 -9.35 5.94 5.88
C GLU A 45 -8.93 4.50 5.61
N TRP A 46 -9.25 4.01 4.40
CA TRP A 46 -8.85 2.68 3.97
C TRP A 46 -7.38 2.71 3.54
N CYS A 47 -6.56 1.93 4.24
CA CYS A 47 -5.12 1.88 4.08
C CYS A 47 -4.64 0.50 3.60
N ARG A 48 -3.53 0.53 2.85
CA ARG A 48 -2.72 -0.66 2.53
C ARG A 48 -1.30 -0.43 2.98
N LEU A 49 -0.78 -1.27 3.88
CA LEU A 49 0.64 -1.29 4.22
C LEU A 49 1.32 -2.33 3.33
N ILE A 50 2.29 -1.89 2.55
CA ILE A 50 2.94 -2.67 1.49
C ILE A 50 4.41 -2.85 1.89
N GLU A 51 4.89 -4.09 1.82
CA GLU A 51 6.31 -4.42 1.94
C GLU A 51 6.89 -4.57 0.52
N ASN A 52 7.85 -3.72 0.18
CA ASN A 52 8.65 -3.81 -1.03
C ASN A 52 10.02 -4.42 -0.68
N GLU A 53 10.88 -4.73 -1.67
CA GLU A 53 12.08 -5.57 -1.45
C GLU A 53 13.02 -5.06 -0.33
N LEU A 54 13.02 -3.75 -0.06
CA LEU A 54 13.84 -3.12 0.98
C LEU A 54 13.11 -2.05 1.80
N ASP A 55 11.88 -1.68 1.41
CA ASP A 55 11.19 -0.50 1.91
C ASP A 55 9.72 -0.81 2.26
N TRP A 56 9.11 0.11 3.00
CA TRP A 56 7.71 0.03 3.39
C TRP A 56 6.94 1.21 2.85
N GLU A 57 5.68 1.01 2.52
CA GLU A 57 4.81 2.08 2.04
C GLU A 57 3.42 1.97 2.66
N ILE A 58 2.79 3.10 2.95
CA ILE A 58 1.36 3.16 3.23
C ILE A 58 0.62 3.85 2.10
N CYS A 59 -0.35 3.16 1.53
CA CYS A 59 -1.28 3.70 0.54
C CYS A 59 -2.62 4.01 1.20
N PHE A 60 -3.09 5.25 1.07
CA PHE A 60 -4.44 5.69 1.43
C PHE A 60 -5.34 5.60 0.21
N VAL A 61 -6.11 4.50 0.11
CA VAL A 61 -6.81 4.10 -1.12
C VAL A 61 -7.79 5.16 -1.59
N MET A 62 -8.54 5.77 -0.66
CA MET A 62 -9.55 6.78 -1.00
C MET A 62 -8.94 8.13 -1.41
N ARG A 63 -7.65 8.33 -1.14
CA ARG A 63 -6.91 9.57 -1.44
C ARG A 63 -5.99 9.46 -2.64
N ASP A 64 -5.87 8.25 -3.22
CA ASP A 64 -4.92 7.94 -4.29
C ASP A 64 -3.50 8.43 -3.95
N MET A 65 -3.05 8.09 -2.74
CA MET A 65 -1.86 8.66 -2.12
C MET A 65 -1.02 7.57 -1.47
N THR A 66 0.27 7.57 -1.75
CA THR A 66 1.24 6.60 -1.19
C THR A 66 2.39 7.36 -0.53
N ILE A 67 2.77 6.93 0.66
CA ILE A 67 3.85 7.51 1.46
C ILE A 67 4.89 6.42 1.73
N GLY A 68 6.15 6.71 1.42
CA GLY A 68 7.28 5.87 1.79
C GLY A 68 7.54 5.93 3.30
N LEU A 69 7.82 4.78 3.89
CA LEU A 69 8.00 4.58 5.31
C LEU A 69 9.36 3.93 5.60
N ALA A 70 9.88 4.19 6.80
CA ALA A 70 10.87 3.33 7.41
C ALA A 70 10.22 2.00 7.84
N HIS A 71 10.94 1.16 8.59
CA HIS A 71 10.36 -0.06 9.15
C HIS A 71 9.06 0.28 9.92
N PRO A 72 7.97 -0.53 9.85
CA PRO A 72 6.66 -0.18 10.42
C PRO A 72 6.65 0.12 11.92
N THR A 73 7.68 -0.34 12.65
CA THR A 73 7.85 -0.08 14.08
C THR A 73 8.61 1.20 14.40
N ASP A 74 9.21 1.87 13.42
CA ASP A 74 9.97 3.10 13.60
C ASP A 74 9.03 4.30 13.64
N ILE A 75 8.58 4.66 14.84
CA ILE A 75 7.60 5.73 15.04
C ILE A 75 8.13 7.09 14.62
N PHE A 76 9.41 7.39 14.87
CA PHE A 76 9.95 8.72 14.63
C PHE A 76 9.97 9.01 13.12
N TRP A 77 10.64 8.16 12.33
CA TRP A 77 10.76 8.41 10.89
C TRP A 77 9.42 8.29 10.16
N ASN A 78 8.54 7.37 10.58
CA ASN A 78 7.22 7.26 9.97
C ASN A 78 6.33 8.47 10.30
N THR A 79 6.43 9.03 11.50
CA THR A 79 5.69 10.26 11.85
C THR A 79 6.14 11.43 10.99
N GLU A 80 7.44 11.61 10.80
CA GLU A 80 7.98 12.67 9.93
C GLU A 80 7.50 12.50 8.48
N ALA A 81 7.63 11.29 7.91
CA ALA A 81 7.19 11.02 6.54
C ALA A 81 5.69 11.27 6.33
N ILE A 82 4.86 10.92 7.30
CA ILE A 82 3.41 11.17 7.23
C ILE A 82 3.12 12.67 7.42
N TYR A 83 3.88 13.36 8.28
CA TYR A 83 3.72 14.80 8.52
C TYR A 83 4.03 15.64 7.27
N GLU A 84 4.98 15.24 6.43
CA GLU A 84 5.24 15.92 5.14
C GLU A 84 4.01 16.00 4.23
N VAL A 85 2.99 15.16 4.46
CA VAL A 85 1.78 15.07 3.65
C VAL A 85 0.53 15.58 4.38
N PHE A 86 0.40 15.23 5.67
CA PHE A 86 -0.78 15.60 6.46
C PHE A 86 -0.64 16.95 7.16
N GLU A 87 0.59 17.44 7.34
CA GLU A 87 0.92 18.71 8.05
C GLU A 87 0.26 18.82 9.45
N ASP A 88 -0.09 17.69 10.07
CA ASP A 88 -0.71 17.60 11.38
C ASP A 88 0.00 16.54 12.21
N LEU A 89 0.74 16.98 13.23
CA LEU A 89 1.58 16.11 14.04
C LEU A 89 0.78 15.05 14.83
N ASP A 90 -0.41 15.38 15.33
CA ASP A 90 -1.22 14.42 16.09
C ASP A 90 -1.75 13.33 15.15
N ILE A 91 -2.24 13.72 13.98
CA ILE A 91 -2.71 12.78 12.96
C ILE A 91 -1.56 11.88 12.49
N SER A 92 -0.40 12.45 12.19
CA SER A 92 0.77 11.70 11.73
C SER A 92 1.23 10.68 12.77
N LEU A 93 1.32 11.09 14.03
CA LEU A 93 1.70 10.21 15.13
C LEU A 93 0.69 9.06 15.29
N ARG A 94 -0.61 9.36 15.24
CA ARG A 94 -1.68 8.36 15.34
C ARG A 94 -1.62 7.34 14.21
N ILE A 95 -1.36 7.78 12.97
CA ILE A 95 -1.18 6.89 11.83
C ILE A 95 0.04 6.00 12.03
N ALA A 96 1.19 6.56 12.43
CA ALA A 96 2.42 5.80 12.67
C ALA A 96 2.24 4.68 13.72
N TYR A 97 1.56 4.99 14.83
CA TYR A 97 1.20 3.98 15.83
C TYR A 97 0.18 2.95 15.33
N GLY A 98 -0.76 3.36 14.47
CA GLY A 98 -1.69 2.47 13.79
C GLY A 98 -0.95 1.43 12.93
N ILE A 99 -0.01 1.89 12.10
CA ILE A 99 0.86 1.05 11.26
C ILE A 99 1.64 0.05 12.11
N LYS A 100 2.33 0.52 13.16
CA LYS A 100 3.06 -0.33 14.10
C LYS A 100 2.17 -1.42 14.68
N SER A 101 0.97 -1.06 15.09
CA SER A 101 0.02 -2.00 15.70
C SER A 101 -0.45 -3.07 14.72
N VAL A 102 -0.71 -2.71 13.46
CA VAL A 102 -1.09 -3.68 12.41
C VAL A 102 0.05 -4.67 12.18
N PHE A 103 1.27 -4.16 12.00
CA PHE A 103 2.46 -4.98 11.75
C PHE A 103 2.74 -5.97 12.90
N GLU A 104 2.77 -5.48 14.15
CA GLU A 104 3.05 -6.32 15.32
C GLU A 104 1.97 -7.38 15.55
N ASN A 105 0.68 -7.05 15.38
CA ASN A 105 -0.40 -8.01 15.64
C ASN A 105 -0.50 -9.11 14.58
N TYR A 106 -0.17 -8.82 13.33
CA TYR A 106 -0.14 -9.85 12.29
C TYR A 106 1.05 -10.79 12.49
N ASN A 107 2.24 -10.26 12.75
CA ASN A 107 3.43 -11.10 12.93
C ASN A 107 3.36 -11.96 14.20
N LYS A 108 2.67 -11.49 15.25
CA LYS A 108 2.36 -12.31 16.44
C LYS A 108 1.48 -13.53 16.11
N LYS A 109 0.55 -13.42 15.16
CA LYS A 109 -0.33 -14.53 14.75
C LYS A 109 0.39 -15.60 13.92
N ILE A 110 1.52 -15.28 13.30
CA ILE A 110 2.32 -16.25 12.55
C ILE A 110 3.24 -17.06 13.48
N ALA A 111 3.61 -16.49 14.63
CA ALA A 111 4.47 -17.13 15.62
C ALA A 111 3.72 -18.02 16.64
N SER A 112 2.38 -18.03 16.62
CA SER A 112 1.50 -18.84 17.48
C SER A 112 0.92 -20.03 16.73
#